data_AF-A0A960XSF6-F1
#
_entry.id   AF-A0A960XSF6-F1
#
_cell.length_a   1.000
_cell.length_b   1.000
_cell.length_c   1.000
_cell.angle_alpha   90.00
_cell.angle_beta   90.00
_cell.angle_gamma   90.00
#
_symmetry.space_group_name_H-M   'P 1'
#
loop_
_entity.id
_entity.type
_entity.pdbx_description
1 polymer ?
#
loop_
_entity_poly.entity_id
_entity_poly.type
_entity_poly.pdbx_seq_one_letter_code
_entity_poly.pdbx_strand_id
1 'polypeptide(L)'
;GGTTYRVFYLAGIAGLDEMPGCLPPAGTPIDVAILCTPGHEFVDDYPAAHLKRLRPRHIVLGHFNNFLKNATDEQTSYAGIDFAKTDDMSREVQRFFTTNATAYPEFEAMHIPSVTVMDGKDRARNVVRIGKP
;
A
#
# COMPACT_ATOMS: atom_id res chain seq x y z
N GLY A 1 22.50 -16.29 15.08
CA GLY A 1 21.10 -15.97 15.39
C GLY A 1 20.61 -14.99 14.36
N GLY A 2 19.45 -15.24 13.75
CA GLY A 2 18.86 -14.36 12.73
C GLY A 2 17.54 -13.77 13.22
N THR A 3 17.21 -12.58 12.73
CA THR A 3 15.89 -11.97 12.90
C THR A 3 14.97 -12.45 11.79
N THR A 4 13.80 -12.96 12.14
CA THR A 4 12.77 -13.41 11.18
C THR A 4 11.63 -12.40 11.17
N TYR A 5 11.16 -12.04 9.97
CA TYR A 5 10.03 -11.12 9.78
C TYR A 5 8.87 -11.85 9.11
N ARG A 6 7.64 -11.58 9.56
CA ARG A 6 6.41 -12.05 8.91
C ARG A 6 5.94 -10.99 7.93
N VAL A 7 6.13 -11.28 6.64
CA VAL A 7 5.76 -10.40 5.53
C VAL A 7 4.51 -10.95 4.85
N PHE A 8 3.52 -10.08 4.61
CA PHE A 8 2.31 -10.44 3.88
C PHE A 8 2.10 -9.49 2.70
N TYR A 9 1.92 -10.06 1.50
CA TYR A 9 1.70 -9.30 0.26
C TYR A 9 0.24 -9.36 -0.16
N LEU A 10 -0.35 -8.20 -0.42
CA LEU A 10 -1.73 -8.04 -0.87
C LEU A 10 -1.76 -7.52 -2.31
N ALA A 11 -2.15 -8.41 -3.23
CA ALA A 11 -2.25 -8.13 -4.67
C ALA A 11 -3.57 -7.43 -5.08
N GLY A 12 -4.15 -6.59 -4.22
CA GLY A 12 -5.42 -5.90 -4.52
C GLY A 12 -6.65 -6.83 -4.53
N ILE A 13 -6.68 -7.82 -3.64
CA ILE A 13 -7.79 -8.78 -3.53
C ILE A 13 -9.01 -8.09 -2.88
N ALA A 14 -10.17 -8.13 -3.53
CA ALA A 14 -11.46 -7.83 -2.90
C ALA A 14 -11.89 -9.02 -2.03
N GLY A 15 -12.52 -8.74 -0.89
CA GLY A 15 -13.12 -9.80 -0.06
C GLY A 15 -12.10 -10.76 0.53
N LEU A 16 -11.49 -10.38 1.65
CA LEU A 16 -10.57 -11.21 2.44
C LEU A 16 -11.09 -12.65 2.69
N ASP A 17 -12.40 -12.79 2.89
CA ASP A 17 -13.04 -14.07 3.18
C ASP A 17 -13.41 -14.88 1.90
N GLU A 18 -13.27 -14.28 0.72
CA GLU A 18 -13.56 -14.93 -0.58
C GLU A 18 -12.42 -15.85 -1.04
N MET A 19 -11.24 -15.74 -0.44
CA MET A 19 -10.06 -16.56 -0.73
C MET A 19 -9.61 -17.38 0.50
N PRO A 20 -10.33 -18.46 0.87
CA PRO A 20 -9.99 -19.28 2.02
C PRO A 20 -8.58 -19.88 1.90
N GLY A 21 -7.75 -19.65 2.91
CA GLY A 21 -6.37 -20.14 2.98
C GLY A 21 -5.31 -19.19 2.41
N CYS A 22 -5.71 -18.11 1.74
CA CYS A 22 -4.78 -17.08 1.27
C CYS A 22 -4.42 -16.05 2.35
N LEU A 23 -5.14 -16.06 3.48
CA LEU A 23 -4.92 -15.15 4.58
C LEU A 23 -4.26 -15.81 5.79
N PRO A 24 -3.46 -15.04 6.55
CA PRO A 24 -3.00 -15.47 7.86
C PRO A 24 -4.21 -15.73 8.79
N PRO A 25 -4.12 -16.72 9.70
CA PRO A 25 -5.11 -16.89 10.75
C PRO A 25 -5.35 -15.61 11.55
N ALA A 26 -6.54 -15.46 12.13
CA ALA A 26 -6.87 -14.30 12.96
C ALA A 26 -5.88 -14.11 14.11
N GLY A 27 -5.42 -12.88 14.31
CA GLY A 27 -4.46 -12.57 15.37
C GLY A 27 -3.01 -12.94 15.05
N THR A 28 -2.72 -13.43 13.84
CA THR A 28 -1.32 -13.61 13.40
C THR A 28 -0.63 -12.24 13.36
N PRO A 29 0.46 -12.03 14.11
CA PRO A 29 1.18 -10.77 14.06
C PRO A 29 1.86 -10.61 12.70
N ILE A 30 1.61 -9.49 12.02
CA ILE A 30 2.23 -9.14 10.75
C ILE A 30 3.25 -8.03 10.99
N ASP A 31 4.51 -8.28 10.69
CA ASP A 31 5.56 -7.27 10.84
C ASP A 31 5.50 -6.29 9.67
N VAL A 32 5.29 -6.79 8.44
CA VAL A 32 5.23 -5.97 7.23
C VAL A 32 4.07 -6.41 6.34
N ALA A 33 3.17 -5.47 6.01
CA ALA A 33 2.20 -5.63 4.94
C ALA A 33 2.65 -4.87 3.69
N ILE A 34 2.66 -5.53 2.54
CA ILE A 34 2.95 -4.90 1.25
C ILE A 34 1.63 -4.74 0.50
N LEU A 35 1.23 -3.51 0.21
CA LEU A 35 -0.04 -3.16 -0.42
C LEU A 35 0.16 -2.76 -1.88
N CYS A 36 -0.68 -3.32 -2.76
CA CYS A 36 -0.81 -2.89 -4.14
C CYS A 36 -1.52 -1.53 -4.23
N THR A 37 -1.06 -0.66 -5.11
CA THR A 37 -1.59 0.71 -5.24
C THR A 37 -2.57 0.90 -6.42
N PRO A 38 -2.30 0.40 -7.64
CA PRO A 38 -3.14 0.58 -8.80
C PRO A 38 -4.50 -0.09 -8.64
N GLY A 39 -5.54 0.65 -9.01
CA GLY A 39 -6.91 0.15 -9.01
C GLY A 39 -7.50 -0.12 -7.63
N HIS A 40 -6.86 0.36 -6.55
CA HIS A 40 -7.38 0.26 -5.19
C HIS A 40 -8.80 0.82 -5.07
N GLU A 41 -9.09 1.89 -5.82
CA GLU A 41 -10.40 2.53 -5.87
C GLU A 41 -11.51 1.67 -6.48
N PHE A 42 -11.14 0.56 -7.15
CA PHE A 42 -12.08 -0.42 -7.70
C PHE A 42 -12.24 -1.65 -6.80
N VAL A 43 -11.55 -1.69 -5.66
CA VAL A 43 -11.61 -2.78 -4.69
C VAL A 43 -12.33 -2.28 -3.45
N ASP A 44 -13.56 -2.74 -3.26
CA ASP A 44 -14.39 -2.31 -2.13
C ASP A 44 -13.69 -2.54 -0.78
N ASP A 45 -13.78 -1.55 0.10
CA ASP A 45 -13.19 -1.52 1.45
C ASP A 45 -11.67 -1.74 1.52
N TYR A 46 -10.96 -1.67 0.39
CA TYR A 46 -9.50 -1.68 0.35
C TYR A 46 -8.95 -0.24 0.41
N PRO A 47 -7.92 0.05 1.23
CA PRO A 47 -7.16 -0.88 2.08
C PRO A 47 -7.77 -1.06 3.48
N ALA A 48 -8.81 -0.33 3.87
CA ALA A 48 -9.26 -0.20 5.25
C ALA A 48 -9.59 -1.55 5.95
N ALA A 49 -10.34 -2.45 5.30
CA ALA A 49 -10.66 -3.76 5.86
C ALA A 49 -9.42 -4.64 6.05
N HIS A 50 -8.48 -4.55 5.10
CA HIS A 50 -7.21 -5.28 5.11
C HIS A 50 -6.31 -4.81 6.23
N LEU A 51 -6.22 -3.49 6.42
CA LEU A 51 -5.55 -2.92 7.57
C LEU A 51 -6.17 -3.49 8.82
N LYS A 52 -7.44 -3.17 9.13
CA LYS A 52 -8.18 -3.64 10.32
C LYS A 52 -7.92 -5.12 10.66
N ARG A 53 -7.94 -5.99 9.66
CA ARG A 53 -7.73 -7.43 9.81
C ARG A 53 -6.30 -7.81 10.16
N LEU A 54 -5.31 -7.26 9.45
CA LEU A 54 -3.92 -7.72 9.51
C LEU A 54 -3.10 -7.05 10.60
N ARG A 55 -3.48 -5.85 11.05
CA ARG A 55 -2.79 -5.12 12.11
C ARG A 55 -1.26 -5.04 11.92
N PRO A 56 -0.76 -4.62 10.74
CA PRO A 56 0.67 -4.66 10.47
C PRO A 56 1.43 -3.56 11.22
N ARG A 57 2.64 -3.87 11.69
CA ARG A 57 3.56 -2.89 12.30
C ARG A 57 4.11 -1.92 11.26
N HIS A 58 4.44 -2.44 10.07
CA HIS A 58 4.89 -1.64 8.94
C HIS A 58 4.04 -1.89 7.71
N ILE A 59 3.85 -0.85 6.91
CA ILE A 59 3.23 -0.95 5.58
C ILE A 59 4.22 -0.50 4.53
N VAL A 60 4.30 -1.24 3.43
CA VAL A 60 5.04 -0.87 2.23
C VAL A 60 4.03 -0.69 1.09
N LEU A 61 3.96 0.50 0.51
CA LEU A 61 3.19 0.68 -0.73
C LEU A 61 4.04 0.22 -1.91
N GLY A 62 3.50 -0.65 -2.74
CA GLY A 62 4.21 -1.29 -3.85
C GLY A 62 3.33 -1.52 -5.07
N HIS A 63 3.94 -2.15 -6.08
CA HIS A 63 3.34 -2.51 -7.36
C HIS A 63 2.68 -1.31 -8.05
N PHE A 64 3.44 -0.48 -8.76
CA PHE A 64 2.98 0.83 -9.22
C PHE A 64 2.40 0.85 -10.65
N ASN A 65 2.30 -0.31 -11.30
CA ASN A 65 1.94 -0.40 -12.71
C ASN A 65 0.46 -0.73 -12.88
N ASN A 66 -0.22 -0.03 -13.78
CA ASN A 66 -1.63 -0.29 -14.07
C ASN A 66 -1.79 -1.40 -15.13
N PHE A 67 -1.91 -2.66 -14.71
CA PHE A 67 -2.08 -3.80 -15.63
C PHE A 67 -3.53 -4.01 -16.11
N LEU A 68 -4.50 -3.24 -15.60
CA LEU A 68 -5.91 -3.63 -15.66
C LEU A 68 -6.78 -2.86 -16.67
N LYS A 69 -6.23 -1.88 -17.42
CA LYS A 69 -6.96 -1.21 -18.52
C LYS A 69 -6.04 -0.85 -19.67
N ASN A 70 -6.56 -1.01 -20.90
CA ASN A 70 -6.19 -0.18 -22.04
C ASN A 70 -6.69 1.25 -21.77
N ALA A 71 -6.02 1.99 -20.89
CA ALA A 71 -6.38 3.38 -20.62
C ALA A 71 -5.70 4.27 -21.65
N THR A 72 -6.47 5.10 -22.38
CA THR A 72 -5.93 6.17 -23.23
C THR A 72 -5.01 7.14 -22.45
N ASP A 73 -5.12 7.16 -21.13
CA ASP A 73 -4.30 7.94 -20.20
C ASP A 73 -2.94 7.30 -19.88
N GLU A 74 -2.63 6.12 -20.43
CA GLU A 74 -1.26 5.57 -20.47
C GLU A 74 -0.27 6.59 -21.08
N GLN A 75 -0.74 7.54 -21.90
CA GLN A 75 0.07 8.63 -22.45
C GLN A 75 0.52 9.68 -21.42
N THR A 76 0.00 9.65 -20.19
CA THR A 76 0.44 10.54 -19.08
C THR A 76 1.22 9.81 -17.98
N SER A 77 1.33 8.49 -18.06
CA SER A 77 2.17 7.69 -17.14
C SER A 77 3.52 7.40 -17.79
N TYR A 78 4.60 7.86 -17.17
CA TYR A 78 5.94 7.45 -17.61
C TYR A 78 6.10 5.95 -17.33
N ALA A 79 6.20 5.14 -18.39
CA ALA A 79 6.39 3.69 -18.35
C ALA A 79 5.29 2.86 -17.66
N GLY A 80 4.03 3.31 -17.73
CA GLY A 80 2.88 2.58 -17.17
C GLY A 80 2.78 2.63 -15.64
N ILE A 81 3.53 3.53 -15.01
CA ILE A 81 3.54 3.75 -13.56
C ILE A 81 2.57 4.88 -13.20
N ASP A 82 1.59 4.61 -12.33
CA ASP A 82 0.60 5.58 -11.89
C ASP A 82 0.95 6.18 -10.51
N PHE A 83 1.66 7.30 -10.56
CA PHE A 83 2.14 7.99 -9.36
C PHE A 83 1.03 8.73 -8.59
N ALA A 84 -0.04 9.16 -9.27
CA ALA A 84 -1.16 9.84 -8.62
C ALA A 84 -1.88 8.88 -7.67
N LYS A 85 -2.09 7.63 -8.11
CA LYS A 85 -2.67 6.57 -7.27
C LYS A 85 -1.83 6.26 -6.04
N THR A 86 -0.51 6.42 -6.13
CA THR A 86 0.39 6.22 -4.98
C THR A 86 0.21 7.31 -3.93
N ASP A 87 0.08 8.57 -4.34
CA ASP A 87 -0.18 9.66 -3.38
C ASP A 87 -1.57 9.47 -2.73
N ASP A 88 -2.58 9.15 -3.53
CA ASP A 88 -3.95 8.92 -3.05
C ASP A 88 -4.01 7.78 -2.00
N MET A 89 -3.45 6.61 -2.34
CA MET A 89 -3.37 5.47 -1.42
C MET A 89 -2.59 5.83 -0.14
N SER A 90 -1.48 6.57 -0.28
CA SER A 90 -0.69 6.98 0.90
C SER A 90 -1.50 7.87 1.85
N ARG A 91 -2.33 8.78 1.31
CA ARG A 91 -3.22 9.62 2.11
C ARG A 91 -4.32 8.82 2.76
N GLU A 92 -4.86 7.83 2.07
CA GLU A 92 -5.89 6.96 2.61
C GLU A 92 -5.37 6.12 3.79
N VAL A 93 -4.20 5.49 3.63
CA VAL A 93 -3.55 4.74 4.70
C VAL A 93 -3.21 5.65 5.89
N GLN A 94 -2.65 6.84 5.65
CA GLN A 94 -2.39 7.81 6.73
C GLN A 94 -3.67 8.24 7.45
N ARG A 95 -4.74 8.51 6.72
CA ARG A 95 -6.05 8.88 7.28
C ARG A 95 -6.58 7.75 8.15
N PHE A 96 -6.51 6.50 7.67
CA PHE A 96 -6.92 5.34 8.44
C PHE A 96 -6.23 5.30 9.81
N PHE A 97 -4.90 5.40 9.86
CA PHE A 97 -4.18 5.37 11.14
C PHE A 97 -4.46 6.57 12.02
N THR A 98 -4.53 7.77 11.45
CA THR A 98 -4.82 8.99 12.22
C THR A 98 -6.19 8.90 12.88
N THR A 99 -7.19 8.34 12.19
CA THR A 99 -8.54 8.12 12.72
C THR A 99 -8.62 6.97 13.72
N ASN A 100 -7.77 5.95 13.60
CA ASN A 100 -7.85 4.71 14.39
C ASN A 100 -6.68 4.52 15.36
N ALA A 101 -5.89 5.56 15.64
CA ALA A 101 -4.62 5.46 16.36
C ALA A 101 -4.71 4.70 17.70
N THR A 102 -5.78 4.94 18.47
CA THR A 102 -6.03 4.26 19.75
C THR A 102 -6.30 2.78 19.61
N ALA A 103 -6.90 2.35 18.49
CA ALA A 103 -7.16 0.95 18.20
C ALA A 103 -5.94 0.23 17.59
N TYR A 104 -4.88 0.97 17.24
CA TYR A 104 -3.73 0.52 16.46
C TYR A 104 -2.36 0.88 17.07
N PRO A 105 -2.12 0.57 18.35
CA PRO A 105 -0.90 0.98 19.05
C PRO A 105 0.39 0.37 18.50
N GLU A 106 0.31 -0.76 17.79
CA GLU A 106 1.47 -1.47 17.23
C GLU A 106 1.97 -0.93 15.89
N PHE A 107 1.28 0.06 15.30
CA PHE A 107 1.73 0.64 14.04
C PHE A 107 2.98 1.49 14.25
N GLU A 108 4.02 1.21 13.47
CA GLU A 108 5.32 1.87 13.57
C GLU A 108 5.57 2.82 12.39
N ALA A 109 5.34 2.38 11.15
CA ALA A 109 5.66 3.21 9.99
C ALA A 109 4.95 2.81 8.70
N MET A 110 4.69 3.81 7.86
CA MET A 110 4.39 3.62 6.45
C MET A 110 5.64 3.92 5.63
N HIS A 111 6.07 2.94 4.85
CA HIS A 111 7.19 2.99 3.95
C HIS A 111 6.68 3.18 2.52
N ILE A 112 7.18 4.22 1.88
CA ILE A 112 6.97 4.43 0.45
C ILE A 112 8.35 4.35 -0.18
N PRO A 113 8.72 3.20 -0.77
CA PRO A 113 10.08 2.95 -1.25
C PRO A 113 10.50 3.98 -2.31
N SER A 114 9.55 4.61 -2.99
CA SER A 114 9.77 5.81 -3.78
C SER A 114 8.46 6.58 -3.95
N VAL A 115 8.42 7.83 -3.49
CA VAL A 115 7.45 8.82 -3.98
C VAL A 115 8.10 9.52 -5.15
N THR A 116 7.52 9.37 -6.34
CA THR A 116 7.97 10.17 -7.49
C THR A 116 7.55 11.61 -7.30
N VAL A 117 8.53 12.50 -7.22
CA VAL A 117 8.30 13.95 -7.24
C VAL A 117 8.51 14.42 -8.67
N MET A 118 7.48 15.07 -9.21
CA MET A 118 7.57 15.75 -10.50
C MET A 118 8.27 17.10 -10.32
N ASP A 119 9.40 17.29 -10.99
CA ASP A 119 10.20 18.52 -11.09
C ASP A 119 10.01 19.17 -12.47
N GLY A 120 8.77 19.13 -12.97
CA GLY A 120 8.39 19.56 -14.31
C GLY A 120 7.66 18.46 -15.09
N LYS A 121 7.13 18.84 -16.26
CA LYS A 121 6.29 17.99 -17.11
C LYS A 121 6.96 16.67 -17.51
N ASP A 122 8.30 16.66 -17.61
CA ASP A 122 9.11 15.52 -18.07
C ASP A 122 10.25 15.15 -17.10
N ARG A 123 10.16 15.58 -15.83
CA ARG A 123 11.22 15.34 -14.84
C ARG A 123 10.62 14.66 -13.63
N ALA A 124 10.70 13.35 -13.58
CA ALA A 124 10.35 12.56 -12.42
C ALA A 124 11.63 12.22 -11.64
N ARG A 125 11.62 12.41 -10.32
CA ARG A 125 12.64 11.81 -9.44
C ARG A 125 11.98 10.94 -8.38
N ASN A 126 12.49 9.73 -8.22
CA ASN A 126 12.10 8.86 -7.13
C ASN A 126 12.73 9.36 -5.82
N VAL A 127 11.90 9.72 -4.84
CA VAL A 127 12.34 10.12 -3.51
C VAL A 127 11.96 9.02 -2.54
N VAL A 128 12.96 8.36 -1.96
CA VAL A 128 12.76 7.47 -0.81
C VAL A 128 12.41 8.37 0.39
N ARG A 129 11.14 8.38 0.82
CA ARG A 129 10.79 9.05 2.08
C ARG A 129 11.15 8.14 3.23
N ILE A 130 12.38 8.26 3.72
CA ILE A 130 12.74 7.71 5.03
C ILE A 130 12.17 8.67 6.06
N GLY A 131 10.98 8.37 6.60
CA GLY A 131 10.45 9.10 7.75
C GLY A 131 11.44 8.98 8.91
N LYS A 132 11.90 10.10 9.46
CA LYS A 132 12.43 10.07 10.83
C LYS A 132 11.26 9.95 11.79
N PRO A 133 11.41 9.19 12.89
CA PRO A 133 10.36 9.00 13.90
C PRO A 133 9.88 10.32 14.49
#